data_AF-A0A6M0CY43-F1
#
_entry.id   AF-A0A6M0CY43-F1
#
_cell.length_a   1.000
_cell.length_b   1.000
_cell.length_c   1.000
_cell.angle_alpha   90.00
_cell.angle_beta   90.00
_cell.angle_gamma   90.00
#
_symmetry.space_group_name_H-M   'P 1'
#
loop_
_entity.id
_entity.type
_entity.pdbx_description
1 polymer ?
#
loop_
_entity_poly.entity_id
_entity_poly.type
_entity_poly.pdbx_seq_one_letter_code
_entity_poly.pdbx_strand_id
1 'polypeptide(L)'
;TDPQLIAIVPDLAERCRAEQARLDLTDLDTAVPAAFPGAVAHPSLGAAMGWIFVSEGSKLGAAFLIKRAVGLGLSDSFGARHLGEPAGGRAEGWKQFTRILDGLELNAEEEAAAEQGAVAAFERFTALLKHAYATAPKAELA
;
A
#
# COMPACT_ATOMS: atom_id res chain seq x y z
N THR A 1 -8.08 -14.23 0.02
CA THR A 1 -8.75 -12.92 -0.04
C THR A 1 -10.04 -12.99 0.76
N ASP A 2 -10.45 -11.89 1.39
CA ASP A 2 -11.66 -11.84 2.20
C ASP A 2 -12.90 -11.61 1.32
N PRO A 3 -13.89 -12.52 1.31
CA PRO A 3 -15.08 -12.38 0.46
C PRO A 3 -15.91 -11.13 0.75
N GLN A 4 -15.99 -10.69 2.01
CA GLN A 4 -16.76 -9.51 2.41
C GLN A 4 -16.11 -8.24 1.86
N LEU A 5 -14.78 -8.14 1.94
CA LEU A 5 -14.06 -7.00 1.38
C LEU A 5 -14.11 -6.97 -0.15
N ILE A 6 -14.08 -8.13 -0.82
CA ILE A 6 -14.26 -8.22 -2.28
C ILE A 6 -15.68 -7.79 -2.68
N ALA A 7 -16.71 -8.12 -1.90
CA ALA A 7 -18.07 -7.69 -2.19
C ALA A 7 -18.22 -6.15 -2.17
N ILE A 8 -17.44 -5.47 -1.31
CA ILE A 8 -17.45 -4.00 -1.18
C ILE A 8 -16.52 -3.34 -2.21
N VAL A 9 -15.31 -3.89 -2.42
CA VAL A 9 -14.31 -3.41 -3.37
C VAL A 9 -14.03 -4.53 -4.38
N PRO A 10 -14.81 -4.64 -5.48
CA PRO A 10 -14.72 -5.78 -6.40
C PRO A 10 -13.35 -5.97 -7.05
N ASP A 11 -12.59 -4.88 -7.23
CA ASP A 11 -11.26 -4.85 -7.82
C ASP A 11 -10.13 -4.83 -6.76
N LEU A 12 -10.41 -5.29 -5.53
CA LEU A 12 -9.46 -5.22 -4.41
C LEU A 12 -8.15 -5.96 -4.69
N ALA A 13 -8.20 -7.09 -5.42
CA ALA A 13 -7.01 -7.87 -5.73
C ALA A 13 -6.08 -7.10 -6.69
N GLU A 14 -6.65 -6.47 -7.72
CA GLU A 14 -5.94 -5.68 -8.73
C GLU A 14 -5.34 -4.40 -8.15
N ARG A 15 -5.91 -3.88 -7.06
CA ARG A 15 -5.38 -2.72 -6.32
C ARG A 15 -4.09 -3.04 -5.57
N CYS A 16 -3.80 -4.31 -5.27
CA CYS A 16 -2.62 -4.72 -4.53
C CYS A 16 -1.33 -4.51 -5.35
N ARG A 17 -0.31 -3.90 -4.73
CA ARG A 17 0.99 -3.64 -5.36
C ARG A 17 2.13 -4.56 -4.90
N ALA A 18 1.79 -5.58 -4.11
CA ALA A 18 2.79 -6.44 -3.47
C ALA A 18 3.64 -7.22 -4.48
N GLU A 19 3.01 -7.71 -5.56
CA GLU A 19 3.73 -8.44 -6.60
C GLU A 19 4.67 -7.52 -7.38
N GLN A 20 4.25 -6.29 -7.70
CA GLN A 20 5.11 -5.30 -8.35
C GLN A 20 6.31 -4.95 -7.46
N ALA A 21 6.10 -4.78 -6.15
CA ALA A 21 7.20 -4.52 -5.21
C ALA A 21 8.16 -5.72 -5.09
N ARG A 22 7.64 -6.95 -5.17
CA ARG A 22 8.47 -8.17 -5.19
C ARG A 22 9.34 -8.25 -6.45
N LEU A 23 8.77 -7.89 -7.60
CA LEU A 23 9.51 -7.80 -8.87
C LEU A 23 10.56 -6.69 -8.81
N ASP A 24 10.25 -5.54 -8.20
CA ASP A 24 11.23 -4.46 -8.00
C ASP A 24 12.42 -4.90 -7.14
N LEU A 25 12.17 -5.64 -6.06
CA LEU A 25 13.24 -6.23 -5.26
C LEU A 25 14.10 -7.20 -6.09
N THR A 26 13.48 -7.96 -6.99
CA THR A 26 14.20 -8.86 -7.91
C THR A 26 15.06 -8.08 -8.90
N ASP A 27 14.53 -7.02 -9.51
CA ASP A 27 15.26 -6.13 -10.42
C ASP A 27 16.46 -5.47 -9.71
N LEU A 28 16.36 -5.23 -8.40
CA LEU A 28 17.40 -4.64 -7.54
C LEU A 28 18.31 -5.67 -6.84
N ASP A 29 18.27 -6.94 -7.27
CA ASP A 29 19.04 -8.05 -6.69
C ASP A 29 18.94 -8.13 -5.15
N THR A 30 17.74 -7.83 -4.63
CA THR A 30 17.44 -7.78 -3.20
C THR A 30 16.46 -8.88 -2.84
N ALA A 31 16.79 -9.69 -1.83
CA ALA A 31 15.87 -10.71 -1.33
C ALA A 31 14.61 -10.09 -0.71
N VAL A 32 13.48 -10.80 -0.81
CA VAL A 32 12.27 -10.42 -0.08
C VAL A 32 12.56 -10.44 1.43
N PRO A 33 12.34 -9.33 2.16
CA PRO A 33 12.60 -9.29 3.59
C PRO A 33 11.76 -10.33 4.36
N ALA A 34 12.33 -10.86 5.44
CA ALA A 34 11.57 -11.70 6.36
C ALA A 34 10.39 -10.94 6.97
N ALA A 35 9.35 -11.68 7.36
CA ALA A 35 8.17 -11.09 7.97
C ALA A 35 8.53 -10.33 9.25
N PHE A 36 8.09 -9.07 9.33
CA PHE A 36 8.23 -8.25 10.53
C PHE A 36 7.01 -8.47 11.45
N PRO A 37 7.19 -8.81 12.75
CA PRO A 37 6.08 -9.09 13.67
C PRO A 37 5.08 -7.93 13.79
N GLY A 38 3.83 -8.23 14.15
CA GLY A 38 2.77 -7.22 14.34
C GLY A 38 2.00 -6.87 13.06
N ALA A 39 1.93 -7.80 12.11
CA ALA A 39 0.97 -7.68 11.02
C ALA A 39 -0.46 -7.70 11.57
N VAL A 40 -1.35 -6.88 10.99
CA VAL A 40 -2.77 -6.90 11.33
C VAL A 40 -3.35 -8.28 11.01
N ALA A 41 -4.12 -8.83 11.93
CA ALA A 41 -4.77 -10.13 11.78
C ALA A 41 -6.26 -9.98 12.09
N HIS A 42 -7.11 -10.47 11.19
CA HIS A 42 -8.57 -10.49 11.33
C HIS A 42 -9.17 -9.15 11.82
N PRO A 43 -8.89 -8.02 11.15
CA PRO A 43 -9.51 -6.74 11.51
C PRO A 43 -11.03 -6.80 11.35
N SER A 44 -11.76 -6.00 12.13
CA SER A 44 -13.19 -5.74 11.86
C SER A 44 -13.36 -5.07 10.50
N LEU A 45 -14.58 -5.06 9.95
CA LEU A 45 -14.87 -4.40 8.68
C LEU A 45 -14.40 -2.95 8.67
N GLY A 46 -14.80 -2.16 9.66
CA GLY A 46 -14.39 -0.76 9.80
C GLY A 46 -12.88 -0.62 9.77
N ALA A 47 -12.17 -1.35 10.64
CA ALA A 47 -10.71 -1.33 10.68
C ALA A 47 -10.09 -1.70 9.32
N ALA A 48 -10.56 -2.77 8.67
CA ALA A 48 -10.08 -3.19 7.36
C ALA A 48 -10.22 -2.08 6.30
N MET A 49 -11.37 -1.38 6.28
CA MET A 49 -11.58 -0.24 5.39
C MET A 49 -10.61 0.91 5.67
N GLY A 50 -10.29 1.18 6.94
CA GLY A 50 -9.25 2.13 7.33
C GLY A 50 -7.85 1.77 6.79
N TRP A 51 -7.47 0.49 6.86
CA TRP A 51 -6.21 0.00 6.28
C TRP A 51 -6.18 0.13 4.75
N ILE A 52 -7.28 -0.23 4.07
CA ILE A 52 -7.40 -0.10 2.62
C ILE A 52 -7.33 1.38 2.22
N PHE A 53 -8.00 2.27 2.95
CA PHE A 53 -7.96 3.71 2.72
C PHE A 53 -6.53 4.27 2.72
N VAL A 54 -5.73 3.93 3.73
CA VAL A 54 -4.33 4.37 3.81
C VAL A 54 -3.49 3.77 2.67
N SER A 55 -3.70 2.50 2.36
CA SER A 55 -3.02 1.83 1.24
C SER A 55 -3.33 2.47 -0.11
N GLU A 56 -4.60 2.74 -0.41
CA GLU A 56 -5.02 3.41 -1.65
C GLU A 56 -4.50 4.85 -1.70
N GLY A 57 -4.59 5.60 -0.60
CA GLY A 57 -4.12 6.98 -0.53
C GLY A 57 -2.61 7.11 -0.78
N SER A 58 -1.82 6.12 -0.35
CA SER A 58 -0.37 6.10 -0.61
C SER A 58 0.01 6.13 -2.10
N LYS A 59 -0.89 5.69 -2.98
CA LYS A 59 -0.67 5.69 -4.45
C LYS A 59 -0.71 7.08 -5.05
N LEU A 60 -1.40 8.03 -4.43
CA LEU A 60 -1.42 9.43 -4.88
C LEU A 60 -0.02 10.05 -4.80
N GLY A 61 0.69 9.80 -3.69
CA GLY A 61 2.06 10.26 -3.49
C GLY A 61 3.09 9.56 -4.38
N ALA A 62 2.79 8.35 -4.88
CA ALA A 62 3.70 7.57 -5.72
C ALA A 62 4.06 8.30 -7.04
N ALA A 63 3.21 9.20 -7.54
CA ALA A 63 3.49 10.03 -8.71
C ALA A 63 4.73 10.93 -8.53
N PHE A 64 5.03 11.35 -7.31
CA PHE A 64 6.23 12.12 -7.00
C PHE A 64 7.45 11.21 -6.83
N LEU A 65 7.25 10.02 -6.25
CA LEU A 65 8.33 9.07 -5.99
C LEU A 65 8.88 8.47 -7.28
N ILE A 66 8.02 8.11 -8.25
CA ILE A 66 8.48 7.56 -9.53
C ILE A 66 9.38 8.56 -10.29
N LYS A 67 9.08 9.86 -10.22
CA LYS A 67 9.92 10.91 -10.82
C LYS A 67 11.32 10.97 -10.21
N ARG A 68 11.45 10.70 -8.91
CA ARG A 68 12.74 10.60 -8.23
C ARG A 68 13.46 9.30 -8.56
N ALA A 69 12.72 8.19 -8.67
CA ALA A 69 13.25 6.88 -9.03
C ALA A 69 13.91 6.89 -10.42
N VAL A 70 13.37 7.65 -11.38
CA VAL A 70 13.99 7.88 -12.69
C VAL A 70 15.40 8.47 -12.57
N GLY A 71 15.64 9.36 -11.60
CA GLY A 71 16.98 9.91 -11.32
C GLY A 71 17.97 8.86 -10.79
N LEU A 72 17.48 7.71 -10.34
CA LEU A 72 18.28 6.55 -9.92
C LEU A 72 18.38 5.48 -11.02
N GLY A 73 17.91 5.75 -12.24
CA GLY A 73 17.88 4.78 -13.34
C GLY A 73 16.76 3.75 -13.24
N LEU A 74 15.75 3.97 -12.39
CA LEU A 74 14.62 3.06 -12.19
C LEU A 74 13.38 3.53 -12.95
N SER A 75 12.48 2.61 -13.28
CA SER A 75 11.25 2.89 -14.02
C SER A 75 10.10 1.96 -13.61
N ASP A 76 8.91 2.22 -14.15
CA ASP A 76 7.75 1.34 -13.99
C ASP A 76 7.91 -0.02 -14.70
N SER A 77 9.02 -0.23 -15.41
CA SER A 77 9.41 -1.50 -16.02
C SER A 77 10.70 -2.09 -15.45
N PHE A 78 11.33 -1.46 -14.46
CA PHE A 78 12.55 -1.94 -13.80
C PHE A 78 12.75 -1.26 -12.44
N GLY A 79 12.66 -2.00 -11.34
CA GLY A 79 13.00 -1.54 -9.98
C GLY A 79 12.07 -0.49 -9.35
N ALA A 80 11.05 0.01 -10.07
CA ALA A 80 10.03 0.92 -9.53
C ALA A 80 8.61 0.67 -10.08
N ARG A 81 8.31 -0.56 -10.50
CA ARG A 81 6.99 -1.03 -10.95
C ARG A 81 5.89 -0.70 -9.96
N HIS A 82 6.14 -0.83 -8.65
CA HIS A 82 5.14 -0.53 -7.61
C HIS A 82 4.79 0.96 -7.52
N LEU A 83 5.61 1.85 -8.09
CA LEU A 83 5.33 3.29 -8.18
C LEU A 83 4.68 3.69 -9.52
N GLY A 84 4.62 2.74 -10.47
CA GLY A 84 4.03 2.91 -11.79
C GLY A 84 2.59 3.41 -11.73
N GLU A 85 2.15 4.04 -12.81
CA GLU A 85 0.76 4.48 -12.92
C GLU A 85 -0.16 3.27 -13.11
N PRO A 86 -1.20 3.09 -12.27
CA PRO A 86 -2.18 2.03 -12.49
C PRO A 86 -2.97 2.30 -13.77
N ALA A 87 -3.53 1.23 -14.36
CA ALA A 87 -4.50 1.36 -15.45
C ALA A 87 -5.66 2.27 -15.03
N GLY A 88 -6.05 3.20 -15.91
CA GLY A 88 -7.08 4.22 -15.62
C GLY A 88 -6.59 5.46 -14.86
N GLY A 89 -5.34 5.46 -14.38
CA GLY A 89 -4.71 6.61 -13.74
C GLY A 89 -5.01 6.75 -12.24
N ARG A 90 -4.06 7.33 -11.51
CA ARG A 90 -4.11 7.42 -10.03
C ARG A 90 -5.32 8.18 -9.52
N ALA A 91 -5.64 9.31 -10.17
CA ALA A 91 -6.73 10.18 -9.75
C ALA A 91 -8.10 9.50 -9.88
N GLU A 92 -8.33 8.75 -10.98
CA GLU A 92 -9.60 8.05 -11.17
C GLU A 92 -9.71 6.84 -10.23
N GLY A 93 -8.64 6.06 -10.08
CA GLY A 93 -8.60 4.94 -9.13
C GLY A 93 -8.90 5.36 -7.68
N TRP A 94 -8.41 6.54 -7.27
CA TRP A 94 -8.74 7.14 -5.98
C TRP A 94 -10.20 7.59 -5.89
N LYS A 95 -10.71 8.34 -6.88
CA LYS A 95 -12.11 8.78 -6.92
C LYS A 95 -13.09 7.61 -6.92
N GLN A 96 -12.77 6.52 -7.62
CA GLN A 96 -13.59 5.31 -7.61
C GLN A 96 -13.61 4.68 -6.22
N PHE A 97 -12.44 4.55 -5.57
CA PHE A 97 -12.36 4.00 -4.23
C PHE A 97 -13.10 4.85 -3.19
N THR A 98 -12.92 6.18 -3.19
CA THR A 98 -13.60 7.04 -2.23
C THR A 98 -15.11 7.02 -2.42
N ARG A 99 -15.62 6.93 -3.67
CA ARG A 99 -17.06 6.74 -3.91
C ARG A 99 -17.61 5.45 -3.29
N ILE A 100 -16.83 4.37 -3.31
CA ILE A 100 -17.22 3.10 -2.65
C ILE A 100 -17.28 3.30 -1.14
N LEU A 101 -16.24 3.92 -0.57
CA LEU A 101 -16.15 4.17 0.87
C LEU A 101 -17.26 5.11 1.37
N ASP A 102 -17.48 6.22 0.67
CA ASP A 102 -18.51 7.22 1.01
C ASP A 102 -19.94 6.67 0.87
N GLY A 103 -20.12 5.61 0.06
CA GLY A 103 -21.39 4.91 -0.11
C GLY A 103 -21.62 3.77 0.87
N LEU A 104 -20.63 3.44 1.72
CA LEU A 104 -20.74 2.38 2.71
C LEU A 104 -21.44 2.91 3.97
N GLU A 105 -22.61 2.37 4.28
CA GLU A 105 -23.31 2.68 5.53
C GLU A 105 -22.61 1.95 6.68
N LEU A 106 -21.83 2.70 7.47
CA LEU A 106 -21.19 2.23 8.68
C LEU A 106 -21.95 2.75 9.90
N ASN A 107 -22.06 1.92 10.93
CA ASN A 107 -22.51 2.41 12.22
C ASN A 107 -21.38 3.15 12.96
N ALA A 108 -21.71 3.86 14.04
CA ALA A 108 -20.74 4.67 14.78
C ALA A 108 -19.52 3.88 15.32
N GLU A 109 -19.70 2.59 15.67
CA GLU A 109 -18.59 1.74 16.12
C GLU A 109 -17.68 1.35 14.94
N GLU A 110 -18.26 1.09 13.77
CA GLU A 110 -17.51 0.78 12.56
C GLU A 110 -16.77 1.99 11.99
N GLU A 111 -17.36 3.19 12.04
CA GLU A 111 -16.69 4.45 11.69
C GLU A 111 -15.49 4.69 12.61
N ALA A 112 -15.69 4.58 13.93
CA ALA A 112 -14.60 4.72 14.89
C ALA A 112 -13.50 3.66 14.67
N ALA A 113 -13.88 2.42 14.35
CA ALA A 113 -12.92 1.36 14.00
C ALA A 113 -12.17 1.66 12.70
N ALA A 114 -12.79 2.30 11.71
CA ALA A 114 -12.14 2.70 10.47
C ALA A 114 -11.09 3.79 10.69
N GLU A 115 -11.41 4.80 11.51
CA GLU A 115 -10.45 5.83 11.91
C GLU A 115 -9.25 5.22 12.65
N GLN A 116 -9.51 4.37 13.64
CA GLN A 116 -8.46 3.67 14.39
C GLN A 116 -7.63 2.76 13.49
N GLY A 117 -8.27 2.07 12.54
CA GLY A 117 -7.60 1.23 11.53
C GLY A 117 -6.66 2.04 10.64
N ALA A 118 -7.08 3.23 10.21
CA ALA A 118 -6.23 4.12 9.42
C ALA A 118 -5.02 4.62 10.21
N VAL A 119 -5.20 5.02 11.47
CA VAL A 119 -4.09 5.41 12.36
C VAL A 119 -3.11 4.24 12.53
N ALA A 120 -3.61 3.04 12.83
CA ALA A 120 -2.79 1.85 12.98
C ALA A 120 -2.02 1.49 11.69
N ALA A 121 -2.60 1.71 10.51
CA ALA A 121 -1.92 1.51 9.24
C ALA A 121 -0.73 2.46 9.04
N PHE A 122 -0.88 3.74 9.39
CA PHE A 122 0.23 4.70 9.37
C PHE A 122 1.34 4.36 10.38
N GLU A 123 0.96 3.99 11.61
CA GLU A 123 1.91 3.57 12.65
C GLU A 123 2.67 2.31 12.20
N ARG A 124 1.97 1.35 11.60
CA ARG A 124 2.57 0.15 11.03
C ARG A 124 3.57 0.48 9.94
N PHE A 125 3.20 1.34 8.99
CA PHE A 125 4.11 1.74 7.91
C PHE A 125 5.37 2.42 8.48
N THR A 126 5.21 3.27 9.50
CA THR A 126 6.33 3.91 10.21
C THR A 126 7.26 2.89 10.88
N ALA A 127 6.70 1.87 11.54
CA ALA A 127 7.48 0.80 12.17
C ALA A 127 8.25 -0.03 11.12
N LEU A 128 7.59 -0.38 10.02
CA LEU A 128 8.22 -1.10 8.90
C LEU A 128 9.34 -0.28 8.26
N LEU A 129 9.14 1.02 8.08
CA LEU A 129 10.15 1.91 7.50
C LEU A 129 11.38 1.98 8.41
N LYS A 130 11.19 2.20 9.72
CA LYS A 130 12.28 2.19 10.71
C LYS A 130 13.05 0.87 10.69
N HIS A 131 12.34 -0.26 10.63
CA HIS A 131 12.96 -1.57 10.52
C HIS A 131 13.78 -1.72 9.24
N ALA A 132 13.22 -1.35 8.08
CA ALA A 132 13.90 -1.44 6.79
C ALA A 132 15.20 -0.61 6.75
N TYR A 133 15.20 0.62 7.29
CA TYR A 133 16.42 1.42 7.37
C TYR A 133 17.45 0.87 8.36
N ALA A 134 17.02 0.19 9.42
CA ALA A 134 17.92 -0.41 10.40
C ALA A 134 18.57 -1.71 9.90
N THR A 135 17.90 -2.44 9.00
CA THR A 135 18.35 -3.73 8.46
C THR A 135 18.88 -3.65 7.03
N ALA A 136 18.69 -2.52 6.34
CA ALA A 136 19.24 -2.31 5.01
C ALA A 136 20.76 -2.56 5.01
N PRO A 137 21.29 -3.30 4.02
CA PRO A 137 22.72 -3.40 3.81
C PRO A 137 23.29 -1.99 3.72
N LYS A 138 24.39 -1.71 4.44
CA LYS A 138 25.13 -0.47 4.19
C LYS A 138 25.59 -0.52 2.75
N ALA A 139 25.12 0.43 1.93
CA ALA A 139 25.68 0.60 0.60
C ALA A 139 27.19 0.83 0.76
N GLU A 140 28.01 -0.08 0.24
CA GLU A 140 29.41 0.23 -0.02
C GLU A 140 29.39 1.28 -1.13
N LEU A 141 29.70 2.52 -0.75
CA LEU A 141 30.03 3.57 -1.70
C LEU A 141 31.33 3.12 -2.38
N ALA A 142 31.21 2.56 -3.58
CA ALA A 142 32.32 2.36 -4.50
C ALA A 142 32.83 3.70 -5.03
#